data_AF-B5TIY9-F1
#
_entry.id   AF-B5TIY9-F1
#
_cell.length_a   1.000
_cell.length_b   1.000
_cell.length_c   1.000
_cell.angle_alpha   90.00
_cell.angle_beta   90.00
_cell.angle_gamma   90.00
#
_symmetry.space_group_name_H-M   'P 1'
#
loop_
_entity.id
_entity.type
_entity.pdbx_description
1 polymer ?
#
loop_
_entity_poly.entity_id
_entity_poly.type
_entity_poly.pdbx_seq_one_letter_code
_entity_poly.pdbx_strand_id
1 'polypeptide(L)'
;FIKNDEPQGNQTFAPLKETVPLVADAMRRAQDDTGESKLFSANITADDYQEMIARGEFILECFGENADHVAFLVDGYVTGPQAVTTARRQFPGTYLHYHRAGHGAVTSPQSMRGYTAFVLAKMARCQGASGIHVGTMGYGKM
;
A
#
# COMPACT_ATOMS: atom_id res chain seq x y z
N PHE A 1 1.87 4.53 12.75
CA PHE A 1 1.68 4.06 11.37
C PHE A 1 0.50 3.10 11.35
N ILE A 2 -0.44 3.29 10.43
CA ILE A 2 -1.55 2.38 10.16
C ILE A 2 -1.53 2.08 8.66
N LYS A 3 -1.87 0.85 8.25
CA LYS A 3 -2.11 0.51 6.84
C LYS A 3 -3.55 0.06 6.68
N ASN A 4 -4.14 0.28 5.51
CA ASN A 4 -5.25 -0.55 5.08
C ASN A 4 -4.82 -2.02 5.08
N ASP A 5 -5.72 -2.91 5.48
CA ASP A 5 -5.56 -4.33 5.14
C ASP A 5 -5.68 -4.50 3.62
N GLU A 6 -5.07 -5.55 3.03
CA GLU A 6 -4.96 -5.60 1.57
C GLU A 6 -6.28 -5.53 0.78
N PRO A 7 -7.42 -6.06 1.26
CA PRO A 7 -8.64 -5.98 0.47
C PRO A 7 -9.43 -4.67 0.69
N GLN A 8 -9.07 -3.84 1.65
CA GLN A 8 -9.83 -2.63 1.97
C GLN A 8 -9.68 -1.59 0.85
N GLY A 9 -10.79 -1.05 0.36
CA GLY A 9 -10.80 -0.07 -0.72
C GLY A 9 -12.13 0.66 -0.81
N ASN A 10 -13.01 0.21 -1.71
CA ASN A 10 -14.28 0.85 -2.02
C ASN A 10 -15.47 -0.12 -1.94
N GLN A 11 -15.55 -0.90 -0.87
CA GLN A 11 -16.69 -1.79 -0.62
C GLN A 11 -17.96 -0.97 -0.37
N THR A 12 -19.12 -1.51 -0.74
CA THR A 12 -20.43 -0.80 -0.63
C THR A 12 -20.80 -0.41 0.80
N PHE A 13 -20.27 -1.09 1.80
CA PHE A 13 -20.50 -0.80 3.23
C PHE A 13 -19.42 0.10 3.85
N ALA A 14 -18.35 0.40 3.12
CA ALA A 14 -17.29 1.31 3.52
C ALA A 14 -16.74 2.04 2.28
N PRO A 15 -17.52 2.96 1.68
CA PRO A 15 -17.10 3.66 0.47
C PRO A 15 -15.80 4.43 0.70
N LEU A 16 -14.91 4.42 -0.28
CA LEU A 16 -13.59 5.06 -0.16
C LEU A 16 -13.74 6.56 0.09
N LYS A 17 -14.67 7.21 -0.60
CA LYS A 17 -14.94 8.65 -0.49
C LYS A 17 -15.59 9.06 0.83
N GLU A 18 -16.09 8.11 1.61
CA GLU A 18 -16.60 8.34 2.96
C GLU A 18 -15.55 7.98 4.01
N THR A 19 -14.78 6.91 3.78
CA THR A 19 -13.78 6.40 4.72
C THR A 19 -12.55 7.31 4.80
N VAL A 20 -12.01 7.75 3.65
CA VAL A 20 -10.76 8.53 3.60
C VAL A 20 -10.87 9.87 4.36
N PRO A 21 -11.94 10.67 4.19
CA PRO A 21 -12.12 11.89 4.99
C PRO A 21 -12.16 11.63 6.51
N LEU A 22 -12.77 10.53 6.93
CA LEU A 22 -12.83 10.15 8.35
C LEU A 22 -11.45 9.74 8.90
N VAL A 23 -10.62 9.07 8.09
CA VAL A 23 -9.23 8.75 8.47
C VAL A 23 -8.37 10.00 8.54
N ALA A 24 -8.52 10.94 7.58
CA ALA A 24 -7.81 12.23 7.62
C ALA A 24 -8.20 13.04 8.87
N ASP A 25 -9.48 13.05 9.24
CA ASP A 25 -9.94 13.66 10.49
C ASP A 25 -9.38 12.98 11.74
N ALA A 26 -9.39 11.64 11.77
CA ALA A 26 -8.81 10.89 12.88
C ALA A 26 -7.30 11.13 13.03
N MET A 27 -6.58 11.31 11.91
CA MET A 27 -5.17 11.67 11.93
C MET A 27 -4.97 13.05 12.56
N ARG A 28 -5.72 14.07 12.15
CA ARG A 28 -5.64 15.41 12.74
C ARG A 28 -5.89 15.37 14.25
N ARG A 29 -7.00 14.77 14.68
CA ARG A 29 -7.32 14.64 16.12
C ARG A 29 -6.21 13.93 16.89
N ALA A 30 -5.67 12.83 16.36
CA ALA A 30 -4.59 12.11 17.01
C ALA A 30 -3.27 12.91 17.06
N GLN A 31 -2.98 13.74 16.05
CA GLN A 31 -1.81 14.61 16.05
C GLN A 31 -1.97 15.77 17.02
N ASP A 32 -3.15 16.38 17.09
CA ASP A 32 -3.48 17.44 18.04
C ASP A 32 -3.38 16.94 19.49
N ASP A 33 -3.93 15.74 19.76
CA ASP A 33 -3.93 15.15 21.10
C ASP A 33 -2.53 14.77 21.58
N THR A 34 -1.64 14.32 20.68
CA THR A 34 -0.32 13.80 21.09
C THR A 34 0.86 14.72 20.77
N GLY A 35 0.70 15.71 19.88
CA GLY A 35 1.79 16.53 19.37
C GLY A 35 2.82 15.78 18.54
N GLU A 36 2.46 14.63 17.96
CA GLU A 36 3.38 13.76 17.21
C GLU A 36 2.80 13.43 15.83
N SER A 37 3.63 13.45 14.79
CA SER A 37 3.22 13.04 13.44
C SER A 37 2.73 11.59 13.40
N LYS A 38 1.63 11.34 12.68
CA LYS A 38 1.08 10.00 12.44
C LYS A 38 1.12 9.70 10.95
N LEU A 39 1.15 8.42 10.58
CA LEU A 39 1.29 7.97 9.20
C LEU A 39 0.20 6.97 8.82
N PHE A 40 -0.29 7.07 7.58
CA PHE A 40 -1.29 6.14 7.02
C PHE A 40 -0.88 5.62 5.64
N SER A 41 -1.01 4.31 5.43
CA SER A 41 -0.77 3.67 4.14
C SER A 41 -2.08 3.22 3.51
N ALA A 42 -2.53 3.99 2.53
CA ALA A 42 -3.83 3.81 1.88
C ALA A 42 -3.75 2.87 0.68
N ASN A 43 -4.68 1.92 0.57
CA ASN A 43 -4.71 0.99 -0.56
C ASN A 43 -5.28 1.65 -1.81
N ILE A 44 -4.46 1.77 -2.86
CA ILE A 44 -4.88 2.31 -4.17
C ILE A 44 -4.94 1.22 -5.26
N THR A 45 -4.83 -0.05 -4.88
CA THR A 45 -4.83 -1.19 -5.80
C THR A 45 -6.13 -1.23 -6.63
N ALA A 46 -5.98 -1.29 -7.95
CA ALA A 46 -7.06 -1.50 -8.91
C ALA A 46 -6.48 -2.07 -10.22
N ASP A 47 -7.33 -2.75 -11.00
CA ASP A 47 -6.96 -3.25 -12.33
C ASP A 47 -6.81 -2.09 -13.34
N ASP A 48 -7.72 -1.12 -13.26
CA ASP A 48 -7.67 0.08 -14.08
C ASP A 48 -6.65 1.08 -13.50
N TYR A 49 -5.68 1.48 -14.32
CA TYR A 49 -4.67 2.47 -13.93
C TYR A 49 -5.30 3.84 -13.64
N GLN A 50 -6.41 4.18 -14.30
CA GLN A 50 -7.12 5.44 -14.06
C GLN A 50 -7.75 5.45 -12.66
N GLU A 51 -8.28 4.32 -12.20
CA GLU A 51 -8.80 4.17 -10.84
C GLU A 51 -7.70 4.30 -9.80
N MET A 52 -6.51 3.73 -10.04
CA MET A 52 -5.36 3.91 -9.13
C MET A 52 -4.97 5.40 -8.99
N ILE A 53 -4.95 6.13 -10.11
CA ILE A 53 -4.64 7.56 -10.13
C ILE A 53 -5.73 8.35 -9.40
N ALA A 54 -7.00 8.11 -9.73
CA ALA A 54 -8.13 8.78 -9.11
C ALA A 54 -8.18 8.59 -7.58
N ARG A 55 -7.88 7.38 -7.09
CA ARG A 55 -7.75 7.12 -5.65
C ARG A 55 -6.59 7.90 -5.04
N GLY A 56 -5.41 7.84 -5.66
CA GLY A 56 -4.22 8.51 -5.14
C GLY A 56 -4.40 10.03 -5.05
N GLU A 57 -4.89 10.66 -6.12
CA GLU A 57 -5.18 12.10 -6.17
C GLU A 57 -6.19 12.51 -5.10
N PHE A 58 -7.32 11.79 -5.01
CA PHE A 58 -8.35 12.06 -4.00
C PHE A 58 -7.82 11.93 -2.57
N ILE A 59 -6.98 10.93 -2.30
CA ILE A 59 -6.39 10.74 -0.97
C ILE A 59 -5.46 11.90 -0.63
N LEU A 60 -4.55 12.31 -1.52
CA LEU A 60 -3.64 13.42 -1.23
C LEU A 60 -4.40 14.74 -1.05
N GLU A 61 -5.43 14.99 -1.87
CA GLU A 61 -6.31 16.15 -1.72
C GLU A 61 -7.02 16.15 -0.35
N CYS A 62 -7.58 15.01 0.07
CA CYS A 62 -8.27 14.89 1.36
C CYS A 62 -7.35 15.07 2.57
N PHE A 63 -6.11 14.60 2.50
CA PHE A 63 -5.14 14.75 3.59
C PHE A 63 -4.55 16.16 3.65
N GLY A 64 -4.59 16.93 2.55
CA GLY A 64 -4.23 18.35 2.51
C GLY A 64 -2.82 18.60 3.05
N GLU A 65 -2.71 19.35 4.14
CA GLU A 65 -1.42 19.61 4.80
C GLU A 65 -0.71 18.35 5.32
N ASN A 66 -1.44 17.25 5.53
CA ASN A 66 -0.90 15.95 5.94
C ASN A 66 -0.67 15.00 4.74
N ALA A 67 -0.63 15.50 3.50
CA ALA A 67 -0.44 14.65 2.32
C ALA A 67 0.91 13.92 2.32
N ASP A 68 1.95 14.49 2.92
CA ASP A 68 3.27 13.88 3.09
C ASP A 68 3.31 12.80 4.20
N HIS A 69 2.25 12.70 5.02
CA HIS A 69 2.05 11.64 6.00
C HIS A 69 1.40 10.37 5.39
N VAL A 70 1.11 10.39 4.08
CA VAL A 70 0.48 9.28 3.35
C VAL A 70 1.53 8.42 2.65
N ALA A 71 1.31 7.11 2.69
CA ALA A 71 1.93 6.13 1.82
C ALA A 71 0.88 5.47 0.94
N PHE A 72 1.26 5.00 -0.25
CA PHE A 72 0.38 4.23 -1.13
C PHE A 72 0.71 2.75 -1.08
N LEU A 73 -0.26 1.95 -0.65
CA LEU A 73 -0.20 0.50 -0.68
C LEU A 73 -0.69 0.00 -2.03
N VAL A 74 0.10 -0.90 -2.62
CA VAL A 74 -0.23 -1.63 -3.85
C VAL A 74 0.02 -3.12 -3.64
N ASP A 75 -0.97 -3.97 -3.95
CA ASP A 75 -0.83 -5.44 -3.95
C ASP A 75 -0.07 -5.95 -5.18
N GLY A 76 1.21 -5.57 -5.26
CA GLY A 76 2.01 -5.72 -6.47
C GLY A 76 2.23 -7.14 -6.96
N TYR A 77 2.01 -8.17 -6.13
CA TYR A 77 2.11 -9.56 -6.58
C TYR A 77 0.87 -9.99 -7.39
N VAL A 78 -0.34 -9.67 -6.93
CA VAL A 78 -1.59 -10.07 -7.61
C VAL A 78 -1.95 -9.13 -8.77
N THR A 79 -1.71 -7.82 -8.65
CA THR A 79 -1.95 -6.87 -9.75
C THR A 79 -0.74 -6.72 -10.68
N GLY A 80 0.40 -7.30 -10.30
CA GLY A 80 1.61 -7.35 -11.10
C GLY A 80 2.42 -6.03 -11.16
N PRO A 81 3.57 -6.06 -11.86
CA PRO A 81 4.51 -4.94 -11.92
C PRO A 81 3.94 -3.66 -12.54
N GLN A 82 2.89 -3.75 -13.36
CA GLN A 82 2.25 -2.60 -13.97
C GLN A 82 1.63 -1.69 -12.91
N ALA A 83 0.84 -2.23 -11.97
CA ALA A 83 0.24 -1.44 -10.90
C ALA A 83 1.29 -0.80 -9.98
N VAL A 84 2.36 -1.53 -9.65
CA VAL A 84 3.50 -1.01 -8.88
C VAL A 84 4.14 0.17 -9.61
N THR A 85 4.32 0.04 -10.93
CA THR A 85 4.92 1.07 -11.77
C THR A 85 3.99 2.27 -11.97
N THR A 86 2.67 2.07 -12.06
CA THR A 86 1.67 3.14 -12.07
C THR A 86 1.83 4.00 -10.83
N ALA A 87 1.78 3.40 -9.64
CA ALA A 87 1.96 4.15 -8.39
C ALA A 87 3.34 4.82 -8.32
N ARG A 88 4.41 4.11 -8.68
CA ARG A 88 5.79 4.63 -8.64
C ARG A 88 5.99 5.87 -9.52
N ARG A 89 5.40 5.87 -10.72
CA ARG A 89 5.62 6.93 -11.72
C ARG A 89 4.66 8.10 -11.54
N GLN A 90 3.42 7.85 -11.14
CA GLN A 90 2.41 8.89 -10.94
C GLN A 90 2.61 9.62 -9.61
N PHE A 91 3.06 8.90 -8.57
CA PHE A 91 3.22 9.46 -7.22
C PHE A 91 4.66 9.29 -6.69
N PRO A 92 5.69 9.80 -7.38
CA PRO A 92 7.09 9.59 -6.99
C PRO A 92 7.48 10.28 -5.68
N GLY A 93 6.70 11.27 -5.23
CA GLY A 93 6.86 11.95 -3.94
C GLY A 93 6.18 11.26 -2.76
N THR A 94 5.41 10.19 -3.00
CA THR A 94 4.67 9.44 -1.97
C THR A 94 5.34 8.09 -1.74
N TYR A 95 5.43 7.64 -0.49
CA TYR A 95 6.06 6.36 -0.16
C TYR A 95 5.29 5.19 -0.79
N LEU A 96 5.97 4.37 -1.61
CA LEU A 96 5.37 3.20 -2.27
C LEU A 96 5.52 1.95 -1.41
N HIS A 97 4.43 1.53 -0.80
CA HIS A 97 4.31 0.34 0.04
C HIS A 97 3.85 -0.86 -0.79
N TYR A 98 4.80 -1.75 -1.13
CA TYR A 98 4.51 -2.99 -1.84
C TYR A 98 3.96 -4.04 -0.87
N HIS A 99 2.68 -4.36 -1.02
CA HIS A 99 2.05 -5.51 -0.38
C HIS A 99 2.15 -6.75 -1.29
N ARG A 100 2.40 -7.92 -0.71
CA ARG A 100 2.78 -9.13 -1.47
C ARG A 100 1.73 -10.24 -1.42
N ALA A 101 0.47 -9.92 -1.15
CA ALA A 101 -0.61 -10.92 -1.08
C ALA A 101 -0.56 -11.88 -2.28
N GLY A 102 -0.72 -13.18 -2.03
CA GLY A 102 -0.61 -14.24 -3.06
C GLY A 102 0.80 -14.81 -3.29
N HIS A 103 1.87 -14.16 -2.83
CA HIS A 103 3.26 -14.59 -3.10
C HIS A 103 3.56 -16.04 -2.66
N GLY A 104 2.88 -16.54 -1.63
CA GLY A 104 3.09 -17.88 -1.07
C GLY A 104 2.88 -19.00 -2.09
N ALA A 105 2.08 -18.77 -3.14
CA ALA A 105 1.84 -19.75 -4.21
C ALA A 105 3.13 -20.21 -4.92
N VAL A 106 4.15 -19.33 -5.01
CA VAL A 106 5.44 -19.68 -5.64
C VAL A 106 6.63 -19.56 -4.70
N THR A 107 6.54 -18.70 -3.68
CA THR A 107 7.68 -18.43 -2.78
C THR A 107 7.74 -19.36 -1.57
N SER A 108 6.69 -20.14 -1.30
CA SER A 108 6.68 -21.13 -0.23
C SER A 108 7.78 -22.17 -0.46
N PRO A 109 8.51 -22.62 0.58
CA PRO A 109 9.47 -23.73 0.45
C PRO A 109 8.86 -25.05 -0.03
N GLN A 110 7.52 -25.21 0.04
CA GLN A 110 6.84 -26.37 -0.55
C GLN A 110 6.71 -26.28 -2.08
N SER A 111 6.79 -25.07 -2.65
CA SER A 111 6.78 -24.90 -4.11
C SER A 111 8.17 -25.19 -4.67
N MET A 112 8.24 -26.14 -5.60
CA MET A 112 9.45 -26.44 -6.37
C MET A 112 9.52 -25.66 -7.68
N ARG A 113 8.75 -24.56 -7.82
CA ARG A 113 8.63 -23.76 -9.04
C ARG A 113 8.54 -22.27 -8.73
N GLY A 114 8.80 -21.45 -9.76
CA GLY A 114 8.74 -19.99 -9.66
C GLY A 114 10.04 -19.42 -9.11
N TYR A 115 9.96 -18.63 -8.04
CA TYR A 115 11.10 -17.94 -7.43
C TYR A 115 10.89 -17.76 -5.92
N THR A 116 11.98 -17.54 -5.19
CA THR A 116 11.94 -17.38 -3.73
C THR A 116 11.50 -15.97 -3.32
N ALA A 117 11.10 -15.80 -2.05
CA ALA A 117 10.77 -14.49 -1.49
C ALA A 117 11.96 -13.50 -1.54
N PHE A 118 13.19 -14.01 -1.50
CA PHE A 118 14.40 -13.21 -1.68
C PHE A 118 14.47 -12.58 -3.08
N VAL A 119 14.16 -13.36 -4.13
CA VAL A 119 14.12 -12.87 -5.51
C VAL A 119 13.01 -11.83 -5.67
N LEU A 120 11.81 -12.07 -5.10
CA LEU A 120 10.71 -11.10 -5.11
C LEU A 120 11.13 -9.75 -4.49
N ALA A 121 11.74 -9.76 -3.31
CA ALA A 121 12.18 -8.53 -2.64
C ALA A 121 13.24 -7.78 -3.47
N LYS A 122 14.17 -8.50 -4.11
CA LYS A 122 15.19 -7.88 -4.97
C LYS A 122 14.56 -7.26 -6.23
N MET A 123 13.60 -7.93 -6.86
CA MET A 123 12.85 -7.37 -7.99
C MET A 123 12.02 -6.16 -7.58
N ALA A 124 11.39 -6.17 -6.40
CA ALA A 124 10.59 -5.04 -5.91
C ALA A 124 11.45 -3.79 -5.71
N ARG A 125 12.70 -3.95 -5.24
CA ARG A 125 13.68 -2.85 -5.20
C ARG A 125 13.94 -2.27 -6.59
N CYS A 126 14.14 -3.11 -7.61
CA CYS A 126 14.33 -2.65 -8.99
C CYS A 126 13.08 -1.97 -9.57
N GLN A 127 11.88 -2.41 -9.18
CA GLN A 127 10.60 -1.80 -9.56
C GLN A 127 10.37 -0.43 -8.90
N GLY A 128 11.13 -0.11 -7.85
CA GLY A 128 11.07 1.18 -7.16
C GLY A 128 10.16 1.20 -5.92
N ALA A 129 9.83 0.05 -5.34
CA ALA A 129 9.14 0.00 -4.05
C ALA A 129 9.97 0.68 -2.96
N SER A 130 9.34 1.57 -2.18
CA SER A 130 9.97 2.23 -1.02
C SER A 130 10.09 1.26 0.16
N GLY A 131 9.13 0.34 0.30
CA GLY A 131 9.16 -0.78 1.23
C GLY A 131 8.35 -1.96 0.73
N ILE A 132 8.75 -3.16 1.14
CA ILE A 132 8.05 -4.41 0.84
C ILE A 132 7.98 -5.29 2.08
N HIS A 133 6.87 -6.01 2.25
CA HIS A 133 6.76 -7.05 3.26
C HIS A 133 7.84 -8.13 3.06
N VAL A 134 8.69 -8.38 4.05
CA VAL A 134 9.72 -9.44 4.01
C VAL A 134 9.31 -10.71 4.78
N GLY A 135 8.23 -10.66 5.54
CA GLY A 135 7.76 -11.75 6.41
C GLY A 135 8.36 -11.64 7.80
N THR A 136 7.95 -12.55 8.69
CA THR A 136 8.35 -12.50 10.10
C THR A 136 9.58 -13.34 10.42
N MET A 137 10.22 -13.93 9.40
CA MET A 137 11.41 -14.78 9.55
C MET A 137 11.20 -15.95 10.55
N GLY A 138 9.97 -16.47 10.63
CA GLY A 138 9.61 -17.58 11.53
C GLY A 138 9.07 -17.17 12.90
N TYR A 139 8.98 -15.87 13.21
CA TYR A 139 8.52 -15.38 14.52
C TYR A 139 7.02 -15.03 14.58
N GLY A 140 6.30 -15.15 13.47
CA GLY A 140 4.87 -14.87 13.38
C GLY A 140 4.11 -15.96 12.62
N LYS A 141 2.88 -15.63 12.18
CA LYS A 141 1.98 -16.61 11.54
C LYS A 141 2.36 -17.01 10.11
N MET A 142 3.29 -16.27 9.47
CA MET A 142 3.84 -16.51 8.13
C MET A 142 5.32 -16.15 8.08
#